data_AF-A0AAE3GXZ4-F1
#
_entry.id   AF-A0AAE3GXZ4-F1
#
_cell.length_a   1.000
_cell.length_b   1.000
_cell.length_c   1.000
_cell.angle_alpha   90.00
_cell.angle_beta   90.00
_cell.angle_gamma   90.00
#
_symmetry.space_group_name_H-M   'P 1'
#
loop_
_entity.id
_entity.type
_entity.pdbx_description
1 polymer ?
#
loop_
_entity_poly.entity_id
_entity_poly.type
_entity_poly.pdbx_seq_one_letter_code
_entity_poly.pdbx_strand_id
1 'polypeptide(L)'
;MSIVLSLTGLVVGCSPSNLPGQPLTLNSRYTDEQPGLSGNGRFIAFVSDRNGSRQIVMYDLQQQRFIDLPRLNRPNAIAENPSLSYTGRYIAYIASDMGTPAIELYDRVTTRPQVLTMGYRGWIRHPSISPDGRYIVFETSRRGQWDVEVFDRGSNIELDIPDGTPVFPP
;
A
#
# COMPACT_ATOMS: atom_id res chain seq x y z
N MET A 1 -63.43 -0.20 25.47
CA MET A 1 -62.52 -1.20 24.86
C MET A 1 -61.44 -0.41 24.13
N SER A 2 -60.31 -0.16 24.80
CA SER A 2 -59.27 0.75 24.31
C SER A 2 -58.34 0.05 23.34
N ILE A 3 -58.16 0.61 22.15
CA ILE A 3 -57.25 0.13 21.12
C ILE A 3 -55.88 0.77 21.39
N VAL A 4 -54.90 -0.06 21.76
CA VAL A 4 -53.50 0.36 21.90
C VAL A 4 -52.84 0.21 20.53
N LEU A 5 -52.46 1.32 19.90
CA LEU A 5 -51.64 1.33 18.69
C LEU A 5 -50.19 1.04 19.08
N SER A 6 -49.70 -0.15 18.75
CA SER A 6 -48.28 -0.49 18.88
C SER A 6 -47.49 0.23 17.78
N LEU A 7 -46.77 1.28 18.17
CA LEU A 7 -45.81 1.98 17.32
C LEU A 7 -44.49 1.20 17.33
N THR A 8 -44.35 0.22 16.43
CA THR A 8 -43.06 -0.42 16.17
C THR A 8 -42.18 0.55 15.39
N GLY A 9 -41.38 1.33 16.11
CA GLY A 9 -40.30 2.12 15.54
C GLY A 9 -39.26 1.18 14.92
N LEU A 10 -39.19 1.17 13.58
CA LEU A 10 -38.06 0.59 12.85
C LEU A 10 -36.82 1.42 13.18
N VAL A 11 -35.98 0.88 14.07
CA VAL A 11 -34.60 1.34 14.21
C VAL A 11 -33.88 0.90 12.94
N VAL A 12 -33.81 1.81 11.96
CA VAL A 12 -32.92 1.65 10.81
C VAL A 12 -31.50 1.80 11.37
N GLY A 13 -30.91 0.68 11.77
CA GLY A 13 -29.48 0.62 12.04
C GLY A 13 -28.74 1.10 10.81
N CYS A 14 -27.83 2.06 10.99
CA CYS A 14 -26.87 2.43 9.96
C CYS A 14 -25.90 1.26 9.77
N SER A 15 -26.34 0.22 9.07
CA SER A 15 -25.42 -0.77 8.53
C SER A 15 -24.66 -0.09 7.41
N PRO A 16 -23.32 -0.09 7.41
CA PRO A 16 -22.55 0.28 6.25
C PRO A 16 -22.68 -0.86 5.23
N SER A 17 -23.88 -1.05 4.67
CA SER A 17 -24.02 -1.83 3.44
C SER A 17 -23.21 -1.10 2.37
N ASN A 18 -22.26 -1.80 1.77
CA ASN A 18 -21.79 -1.44 0.44
C ASN A 18 -23.03 -1.41 -0.44
N LEU A 19 -23.40 -0.23 -0.97
CA LEU A 19 -24.47 -0.15 -1.96
C LEU A 19 -24.04 -1.01 -3.16
N PRO A 20 -24.78 -2.08 -3.49
CA PRO A 20 -24.46 -2.87 -4.67
C PRO A 20 -24.48 -1.95 -5.90
N GLY A 21 -23.37 -1.88 -6.63
CA GLY A 21 -23.31 -1.16 -7.91
C GLY A 21 -22.80 0.28 -7.87
N GLN A 22 -22.29 0.81 -6.74
CA GLN A 22 -21.46 2.02 -6.84
C GLN A 22 -20.10 1.68 -7.48
N PRO A 23 -19.65 2.46 -8.49
CA PRO A 23 -18.30 2.30 -9.02
C PRO A 23 -17.28 2.44 -7.88
N LEU A 24 -16.27 1.57 -7.84
CA LEU A 24 -15.12 1.75 -6.95
C LEU A 24 -14.32 2.95 -7.45
N THR A 25 -14.68 4.14 -6.97
CA THR A 25 -13.96 5.38 -7.22
C THR A 25 -12.78 5.51 -6.24
N LEU A 26 -11.88 6.46 -6.52
CA LEU A 26 -10.74 6.74 -5.67
C LEU A 26 -11.19 7.00 -4.22
N ASN A 27 -12.14 7.92 -4.05
CA ASN A 27 -12.67 8.33 -2.75
C ASN A 27 -13.80 7.41 -2.30
N SER A 28 -13.86 7.14 -1.00
CA SER A 28 -14.89 6.33 -0.40
C SER A 28 -15.36 6.92 0.93
N ARG A 29 -16.34 6.29 1.59
CA ARG A 29 -16.73 6.64 2.97
C ARG A 29 -15.85 5.96 4.03
N TYR A 30 -14.91 5.13 3.58
CA TYR A 30 -14.03 4.31 4.39
C TYR A 30 -12.77 5.09 4.75
N THR A 31 -11.93 4.53 5.62
CA THR A 31 -10.66 5.15 5.96
C THR A 31 -9.71 4.98 4.79
N ASP A 32 -9.24 6.08 4.22
CA ASP A 32 -8.23 6.12 3.16
C ASP A 32 -7.05 6.99 3.65
N GLU A 33 -5.86 6.40 3.84
CA GLU A 33 -4.72 7.08 4.47
C GLU A 33 -3.36 6.65 3.89
N GLN A 34 -2.30 7.37 4.27
CA GLN A 34 -0.91 7.07 3.89
C GLN A 34 -0.69 6.95 2.37
N PRO A 35 -1.08 7.98 1.57
CA PRO A 35 -0.96 7.91 0.13
C PRO A 35 0.51 8.02 -0.34
N GLY A 36 0.83 7.29 -1.39
CA GLY A 36 2.06 7.41 -2.16
C GLY A 36 1.73 7.52 -3.65
N LEU A 37 2.32 8.50 -4.34
CA LEU A 37 2.16 8.75 -5.78
C LEU A 37 3.37 8.19 -6.54
N SER A 38 3.15 7.53 -7.69
CA SER A 38 4.24 7.10 -8.56
C SER A 38 4.97 8.30 -9.18
N GLY A 39 6.25 8.14 -9.52
CA GLY A 39 7.06 9.25 -10.06
C GLY A 39 6.53 9.83 -11.38
N ASN A 40 5.84 9.02 -12.19
CA ASN A 40 5.16 9.46 -13.41
C ASN A 40 3.75 10.03 -13.17
N GLY A 41 3.28 10.06 -11.92
CA GLY A 41 1.98 10.61 -11.54
C GLY A 41 0.75 9.78 -11.95
N ARG A 42 0.93 8.57 -12.48
CA ARG A 42 -0.18 7.73 -12.96
C ARG A 42 -0.89 6.96 -11.84
N PHE A 43 -0.16 6.52 -10.83
CA PHE A 43 -0.69 5.61 -9.82
C PHE A 43 -0.61 6.21 -8.42
N ILE A 44 -1.67 5.98 -7.63
CA ILE A 44 -1.66 6.23 -6.19
C ILE A 44 -1.78 4.88 -5.48
N ALA A 45 -0.93 4.61 -4.51
CA ALA A 45 -1.10 3.54 -3.54
C ALA A 45 -1.43 4.14 -2.17
N PHE A 46 -2.32 3.52 -1.41
CA PHE A 46 -2.74 4.01 -0.11
C PHE A 46 -3.31 2.87 0.73
N VAL A 47 -3.40 3.05 2.04
CA VAL A 47 -4.04 2.09 2.95
C VAL A 47 -5.52 2.40 3.01
N SER A 48 -6.36 1.37 2.85
CA SER A 48 -7.81 1.49 2.87
C SER A 48 -8.47 0.33 3.60
N ASP A 49 -9.56 0.58 4.32
CA ASP A 49 -10.41 -0.46 4.94
C ASP A 49 -11.72 -0.77 4.17
N ARG A 50 -11.86 -0.24 2.93
CA ARG A 50 -13.04 -0.44 2.05
C ARG A 50 -13.47 -1.88 1.78
N ASN A 51 -12.55 -2.84 1.95
CA ASN A 51 -12.80 -4.28 1.75
C ASN A 51 -12.99 -5.04 3.08
N GLY A 52 -13.27 -4.34 4.18
CA GLY A 52 -13.50 -4.93 5.50
C GLY A 52 -12.23 -5.24 6.29
N SER A 53 -11.05 -4.96 5.74
CA SER A 53 -9.75 -5.04 6.42
C SER A 53 -8.81 -3.98 5.86
N ARG A 54 -7.87 -3.49 6.68
CA ARG A 54 -6.82 -2.56 6.25
C ARG A 54 -5.91 -3.24 5.24
N GLN A 55 -5.85 -2.68 4.05
CA GLN A 55 -5.07 -3.20 2.93
C GLN A 55 -4.44 -2.06 2.14
N ILE A 56 -3.26 -2.30 1.59
CA ILE A 56 -2.70 -1.40 0.57
C ILE A 56 -3.47 -1.65 -0.73
N VAL A 57 -4.08 -0.61 -1.27
CA VAL A 57 -4.75 -0.62 -2.57
C VAL A 57 -4.00 0.32 -3.52
N MET A 58 -4.12 0.07 -4.83
CA MET A 58 -3.53 0.91 -5.86
C MET A 58 -4.57 1.33 -6.88
N TYR A 59 -4.60 2.62 -7.21
CA TYR A 59 -5.54 3.22 -8.15
C TYR A 59 -4.77 3.80 -9.34
N ASP A 60 -5.21 3.47 -10.56
CA ASP A 60 -4.73 4.07 -11.80
C ASP A 60 -5.55 5.34 -12.09
N LEU A 61 -4.92 6.50 -11.99
CA LEU A 61 -5.56 7.81 -12.23
C LEU A 61 -5.96 8.02 -13.69
N GLN A 62 -5.25 7.38 -14.62
CA GLN A 62 -5.54 7.50 -16.05
C GLN A 62 -6.71 6.60 -16.46
N GLN A 63 -6.72 5.36 -15.96
CA GLN A 63 -7.78 4.38 -16.28
C GLN A 63 -8.97 4.44 -15.31
N GLN A 64 -8.85 5.25 -14.25
CA GLN A 64 -9.87 5.45 -13.21
C GLN A 64 -10.35 4.14 -12.57
N ARG A 65 -9.42 3.22 -12.30
CA ARG A 65 -9.74 1.90 -11.72
C ARG A 65 -8.68 1.43 -10.73
N PHE A 66 -9.10 0.55 -9.83
CA PHE A 66 -8.17 -0.18 -8.96
C PHE A 66 -7.35 -1.21 -9.74
N ILE A 67 -6.12 -1.40 -9.30
CA ILE A 67 -5.18 -2.40 -9.80
C ILE A 67 -5.04 -3.50 -8.76
N ASP A 68 -5.16 -4.74 -9.18
CA ASP A 68 -4.95 -5.90 -8.30
C ASP A 68 -3.49 -6.01 -7.89
N LEU A 69 -3.26 -6.27 -6.60
CA LEU A 69 -1.94 -6.47 -5.99
C LEU A 69 -1.85 -7.87 -5.36
N PRO A 70 -1.88 -8.94 -6.18
CA PRO A 70 -1.89 -10.30 -5.66
C PRO A 70 -0.66 -10.55 -4.78
N ARG A 71 -0.87 -11.21 -3.63
CA ARG A 71 0.15 -11.58 -2.62
C ARG A 71 0.72 -10.43 -1.79
N LEU A 72 0.42 -9.16 -2.09
CA LEU A 72 0.88 -8.03 -1.29
C LEU A 72 0.17 -8.00 0.08
N ASN A 73 -1.17 -8.00 0.07
CA ASN A 73 -1.98 -8.01 1.29
C ASN A 73 -2.14 -9.45 1.81
N ARG A 74 -1.19 -9.92 2.61
CA ARG A 74 -1.23 -11.27 3.19
C ARG A 74 -2.18 -11.30 4.41
N PRO A 75 -2.97 -12.37 4.62
CA PRO A 75 -3.97 -12.43 5.70
C PRO A 75 -3.45 -12.19 7.12
N ASN A 76 -2.19 -12.58 7.40
CA ASN A 76 -1.62 -12.51 8.75
C ASN A 76 -0.61 -11.36 8.91
N ALA A 77 -0.53 -10.44 7.95
CA ALA A 77 0.39 -9.31 8.01
C ALA A 77 -0.37 -8.00 7.83
N ILE A 78 -0.01 -7.00 8.62
CA ILE A 78 -0.45 -5.62 8.39
C ILE A 78 0.45 -5.04 7.29
N ALA A 79 -0.15 -4.53 6.22
CA ALA A 79 0.56 -3.83 5.15
C ALA A 79 0.26 -2.32 5.24
N GLU A 80 1.29 -1.50 5.36
CA GLU A 80 1.17 -0.05 5.54
C GLU A 80 2.35 0.73 4.93
N ASN A 81 2.22 2.07 4.90
CA ASN A 81 3.19 3.03 4.37
C ASN A 81 3.71 2.69 2.94
N PRO A 82 2.82 2.59 1.93
CA PRO A 82 3.26 2.34 0.57
C PRO A 82 4.05 3.51 -0.02
N SER A 83 5.13 3.20 -0.75
CA SER A 83 5.89 4.13 -1.58
C SER A 83 6.12 3.51 -2.96
N LEU A 84 5.89 4.29 -4.02
CA LEU A 84 5.91 3.85 -5.40
C LEU A 84 7.17 4.35 -6.14
N SER A 85 7.75 3.49 -6.98
CA SER A 85 8.79 3.89 -7.93
C SER A 85 8.22 4.69 -9.12
N TYR A 86 9.05 5.06 -10.11
CA TYR A 86 8.69 5.97 -11.20
C TYR A 86 7.45 5.53 -11.99
N THR A 87 7.44 4.33 -12.57
CA THR A 87 6.26 3.76 -13.24
C THR A 87 5.29 3.11 -12.25
N GLY A 88 5.64 3.12 -10.96
CA GLY A 88 4.96 2.40 -9.91
C GLY A 88 5.12 0.89 -10.03
N ARG A 89 6.10 0.37 -10.78
CA ARG A 89 6.41 -1.07 -10.86
C ARG A 89 6.72 -1.64 -9.48
N TYR A 90 7.56 -0.95 -8.73
CA TYR A 90 7.96 -1.32 -7.39
C TYR A 90 7.12 -0.59 -6.35
N ILE A 91 6.71 -1.33 -5.32
CA ILE A 91 6.04 -0.79 -4.14
C ILE A 91 6.87 -1.19 -2.92
N ALA A 92 7.52 -0.22 -2.27
CA ALA A 92 8.11 -0.43 -0.94
C ALA A 92 7.04 -0.18 0.12
N TYR A 93 6.94 -1.05 1.11
CA TYR A 93 5.93 -0.94 2.17
C TYR A 93 6.41 -1.64 3.44
N ILE A 94 5.77 -1.32 4.56
CA ILE A 94 5.93 -2.07 5.81
C ILE A 94 4.97 -3.25 5.77
N ALA A 95 5.50 -4.44 6.01
CA ALA A 95 4.73 -5.61 6.36
C ALA A 95 5.07 -6.02 7.80
N SER A 96 4.06 -6.11 8.66
CA SER A 96 4.23 -6.53 10.05
C SER A 96 3.53 -7.85 10.30
N ASP A 97 4.31 -8.91 10.50
CA ASP A 97 3.82 -10.24 10.90
C ASP A 97 4.04 -10.40 12.41
N MET A 98 2.96 -10.65 13.15
CA MET A 98 2.95 -10.76 14.62
C MET A 98 3.70 -9.64 15.35
N GLY A 99 3.65 -8.41 14.82
CA GLY A 99 4.29 -7.23 15.44
C GLY A 99 5.77 -7.05 15.08
N THR A 100 6.31 -7.85 14.16
CA THR A 100 7.67 -7.68 13.64
C THR A 100 7.61 -6.95 12.28
N PRO A 101 7.82 -5.62 12.25
CA PRO A 101 7.79 -4.88 11.00
C PRO A 101 9.04 -5.18 10.16
N ALA A 102 8.83 -5.44 8.88
CA ALA A 102 9.85 -5.53 7.86
C ALA A 102 9.47 -4.62 6.68
N ILE A 103 10.47 -3.99 6.07
CA ILE A 103 10.32 -3.37 4.75
C ILE A 103 10.32 -4.49 3.71
N GLU A 104 9.23 -4.57 2.96
CA GLU A 104 9.08 -5.44 1.81
C GLU A 104 9.02 -4.62 0.52
N LEU A 105 9.52 -5.22 -0.56
CA LEU A 105 9.46 -4.68 -1.91
C LEU A 105 8.58 -5.59 -2.75
N TYR A 106 7.45 -5.07 -3.23
CA TYR A 106 6.60 -5.75 -4.18
C TYR A 106 6.96 -5.34 -5.61
N ASP A 107 7.26 -6.30 -6.46
CA ASP A 107 7.39 -6.08 -7.91
C ASP A 107 6.09 -6.49 -8.62
N ARG A 108 5.41 -5.51 -9.22
CA ARG A 108 4.15 -5.73 -9.95
C ARG A 108 4.32 -6.58 -11.20
N VAL A 109 5.51 -6.62 -11.81
CA VAL A 109 5.78 -7.45 -13.00
C VAL A 109 5.85 -8.92 -12.60
N THR A 110 6.55 -9.23 -11.50
CA THR A 110 6.69 -10.62 -11.04
C THR A 110 5.57 -11.06 -10.10
N THR A 111 4.78 -10.12 -9.57
CA THR A 111 3.72 -10.31 -8.56
C THR A 111 4.23 -10.96 -7.27
N ARG A 112 5.46 -10.61 -6.87
CA ARG A 112 6.15 -11.20 -5.71
C ARG A 112 6.63 -10.11 -4.75
N PRO A 113 6.34 -10.26 -3.43
CA PRO A 113 7.02 -9.51 -2.41
C PRO A 113 8.39 -10.11 -2.08
N GLN A 114 9.35 -9.25 -1.77
CA GLN A 114 10.67 -9.59 -1.27
C GLN A 114 10.92 -8.85 0.05
N VAL A 115 11.31 -9.57 1.10
CA VAL A 115 11.75 -8.95 2.36
C VAL A 115 13.14 -8.37 2.19
N LEU A 116 13.32 -7.07 2.45
CA LEU A 116 14.62 -6.39 2.31
C LEU A 116 15.36 -6.24 3.64
N THR A 117 14.62 -6.20 4.75
CA THR A 117 15.17 -5.94 6.09
C THR A 117 15.02 -7.17 6.99
N MET A 118 15.23 -8.36 6.43
CA MET A 118 15.16 -9.61 7.18
C MET A 118 16.14 -9.59 8.35
N GLY A 119 15.65 -9.83 9.57
CA GLY A 119 16.47 -9.84 10.78
C GLY A 119 17.04 -8.48 11.20
N TYR A 120 16.52 -7.38 10.63
CA TYR A 120 16.92 -6.02 11.01
C TYR A 120 16.58 -5.76 12.49
N ARG A 121 17.54 -5.22 13.24
CA ARG A 121 17.42 -5.03 14.70
C ARG A 121 17.01 -3.59 15.00
N GLY A 122 15.77 -3.38 15.41
CA GLY A 122 15.22 -2.07 15.75
C GLY A 122 13.88 -1.86 15.07
N TRP A 123 13.14 -0.83 15.50
CA TRP A 123 11.93 -0.43 14.79
C TRP A 123 12.29 0.24 13.48
N ILE A 124 11.46 0.02 12.46
CA ILE A 124 11.55 0.66 11.15
C ILE A 124 10.17 1.19 10.76
N ARG A 125 10.12 2.32 10.06
CA ARG A 125 8.87 2.91 9.57
C ARG A 125 9.11 3.85 8.39
N HIS A 126 8.02 4.23 7.73
CA HIS A 126 7.99 5.23 6.64
C HIS A 126 9.02 4.98 5.52
N PRO A 127 9.03 3.79 4.89
CA PRO A 127 9.91 3.55 3.75
C PRO A 127 9.56 4.49 2.58
N SER A 128 10.58 4.96 1.88
CA SER A 128 10.43 5.68 0.61
C SER A 128 11.42 5.12 -0.41
N ILE A 129 10.92 4.73 -1.58
CA ILE A 129 11.74 4.19 -2.67
C ILE A 129 12.11 5.29 -3.66
N SER A 130 13.34 5.25 -4.18
CA SER A 130 13.77 6.14 -5.24
C SER A 130 12.99 5.87 -6.54
N PRO A 131 12.86 6.87 -7.44
CA PRO A 131 12.12 6.69 -8.69
C PRO A 131 12.65 5.54 -9.55
N ASP A 132 13.97 5.37 -9.65
CA ASP A 132 14.62 4.26 -10.38
C ASP A 132 14.49 2.90 -9.66
N GLY A 133 13.91 2.89 -8.47
CA GLY A 133 13.76 1.72 -7.63
C GLY A 133 15.01 1.33 -6.84
N ARG A 134 16.19 1.91 -7.05
CA ARG A 134 17.45 1.40 -6.49
C ARG A 134 17.62 1.56 -4.99
N TYR A 135 17.27 2.73 -4.48
CA TYR A 135 17.48 3.07 -3.08
C TYR A 135 16.15 3.07 -2.34
N ILE A 136 16.19 2.66 -1.08
CA ILE A 136 15.07 2.79 -0.17
C ILE A 136 15.58 3.50 1.08
N VAL A 137 14.95 4.60 1.45
CA VAL A 137 15.20 5.29 2.71
C VAL A 137 14.11 4.96 3.71
N PHE A 138 14.45 4.90 4.99
CA PHE A 138 13.48 4.61 6.05
C PHE A 138 13.96 5.17 7.39
N GLU A 139 13.01 5.39 8.29
CA GLU A 139 13.32 5.76 9.68
C GLU A 139 13.60 4.50 10.50
N THR A 140 14.61 4.54 11.36
CA THR A 140 15.00 3.41 12.21
C THR A 140 15.41 3.83 13.62
N SER A 141 15.10 3.00 14.62
CA SER A 141 15.50 3.20 16.02
C SER A 141 16.68 2.33 16.46
N ARG A 142 17.39 1.68 15.53
CA ARG A 142 18.43 0.68 15.80
C ARG A 142 19.54 1.14 16.74
N ARG A 143 19.82 2.44 16.80
CA ARG A 143 20.91 3.02 17.60
C ARG A 143 20.44 3.64 18.93
N GLY A 144 19.15 3.55 19.26
CA GLY A 144 18.56 4.12 20.48
C GLY A 144 17.82 5.44 20.27
N GLN A 145 17.88 6.01 19.06
CA GLN A 145 17.17 7.20 18.60
C GLN A 145 16.68 6.98 17.16
N TRP A 146 15.71 7.80 16.71
CA TRP A 146 15.24 7.74 15.33
C TRP A 146 16.24 8.40 14.39
N ASP A 147 16.83 7.59 13.51
CA ASP A 147 17.74 7.99 12.44
C ASP A 147 17.09 7.67 11.07
N VAL A 148 17.62 8.27 10.00
CA VAL A 148 17.28 7.89 8.62
C VAL A 148 18.41 7.02 8.06
N GLU A 149 18.09 5.84 7.56
CA GLU A 149 19.03 4.95 6.89
C GLU A 149 18.66 4.76 5.41
N VAL A 150 19.67 4.41 4.60
CA VAL A 150 19.55 4.13 3.16
C VAL A 150 19.88 2.65 2.93
N PHE A 151 18.98 1.93 2.26
CA PHE A 151 19.19 0.59 1.73
C PHE A 151 19.45 0.69 0.22
N ASP A 152 20.67 0.37 -0.22
CA ASP A 152 20.99 0.21 -1.65
C ASP A 152 20.69 -1.23 -2.07
N ARG A 153 19.77 -1.42 -3.02
CA ARG A 153 19.46 -2.74 -3.59
C ARG A 153 20.58 -3.29 -4.47
N GLY A 154 21.62 -2.49 -4.76
CA GLY A 154 22.80 -2.88 -5.52
C GLY A 154 22.69 -2.57 -7.02
N SER A 155 23.74 -2.91 -7.77
CA SER A 155 23.81 -2.66 -9.23
C SER A 155 23.17 -3.76 -10.08
N ASN A 156 22.96 -4.95 -9.52
CA ASN A 156 22.46 -6.12 -10.25
C ASN A 156 20.93 -6.28 -10.11
N ILE A 157 20.23 -5.15 -10.02
CA ILE A 157 18.78 -5.11 -10.04
C ILE A 157 18.28 -4.61 -11.38
N GLU A 158 17.03 -4.93 -11.66
CA GLU A 158 16.29 -4.21 -12.68
C GLU A 158 15.83 -2.87 -12.11
N LEU A 159 16.14 -1.79 -12.83
CA LEU A 159 15.72 -0.43 -12.47
C LEU A 159 14.31 -0.16 -13.01
N ASP A 160 13.56 0.68 -12.31
CA ASP A 160 12.32 1.24 -12.83
C ASP A 160 12.62 2.51 -13.65
N ILE A 161 12.87 2.31 -14.93
CA ILE A 161 13.15 3.40 -15.88
C ILE A 161 11.85 3.89 -16.54
N PRO A 162 11.80 5.17 -16.96
CA PRO A 162 10.65 5.70 -17.69
C PRO A 162 10.27 4.83 -18.90
N ASP A 163 8.98 4.67 -19.15
CA ASP A 163 8.47 3.94 -20.31
C ASP A 163 9.07 4.50 -21.61
N GLY A 164 9.55 3.61 -22.49
CA GLY A 164 10.19 4.00 -23.76
C GLY A 164 11.66 4.41 -23.65
N THR A 165 12.27 4.36 -22.47
CA THR A 165 13.72 4.57 -22.32
C THR A 165 14.48 3.48 -23.10
N PRO A 166 15.40 3.84 -24.02
CA PRO A 166 16.22 2.86 -24.72
C PRO A 166 17.10 2.09 -23.74
N VAL A 167 17.02 0.76 -23.77
CA VAL A 167 17.92 -0.11 -23.03
C VAL A 167 19.01 -0.56 -24.00
N PHE A 168 20.23 -0.07 -23.80
CA PHE A 168 21.37 -0.52 -24.57
C PHE A 168 21.92 -1.81 -23.94
N PRO A 169 22.07 -2.90 -24.70
CA PRO A 169 22.73 -4.09 -24.19
C PRO A 169 24.19 -3.76 -23.82
N PRO A 170 24.75 -4.44 -22.80
CA PRO A 170 26.13 -4.23 -22.35
C PRO A 170 27.17 -4.58 -23.41
#